data_AF-G5K254-F1
#
_entry.id   AF-G5K254-F1
#
_cell.length_a   1.000
_cell.length_b   1.000
_cell.length_c   1.000
_cell.angle_alpha   90.00
_cell.angle_beta   90.00
_cell.angle_gamma   90.00
#
_symmetry.space_group_name_H-M   'P 1'
#
loop_
_entity.id
_entity.type
_entity.pdbx_description
1 polymer ?
#
loop_
_entity_poly.entity_id
_entity_poly.type
_entity_poly.pdbx_seq_one_letter_code
_entity_poly.pdbx_strand_id
1 'polypeptide(L)'
;MNLTDYVKEVSLNDFGKPFLHQAIWNKRLRSTGGRFFPKTGHLDFNPKIAKEFGPHIFRQTVRHELCHYHLFFEGRGYQHKDKDFKTLLEAVDGLRYAPKNKR
;
A
#
# COMPACT_ATOMS: atom_id res chain seq x y z
N MET A 1 18.05 -2.31 2.82
CA MET A 1 16.73 -2.73 3.34
C MET A 1 15.94 -3.35 2.20
N ASN A 2 15.30 -4.51 2.42
CA ASN A 2 14.45 -5.11 1.38
C ASN A 2 13.04 -4.48 1.38
N LEU A 3 12.21 -4.83 0.39
CA LEU A 3 10.85 -4.28 0.27
C LEU A 3 9.97 -4.62 1.48
N THR A 4 10.04 -5.84 1.99
CA THR A 4 9.23 -6.26 3.14
C THR A 4 9.59 -5.47 4.40
N ASP A 5 10.88 -5.28 4.67
CA ASP A 5 11.35 -4.47 5.80
C ASP A 5 10.92 -3.01 5.67
N TYR A 6 10.94 -2.46 4.45
CA TYR A 6 10.41 -1.13 4.18
C TYR A 6 8.93 -1.01 4.49
N VAL A 7 8.12 -1.98 4.04
CA VAL A 7 6.69 -1.98 4.32
C VAL A 7 6.42 -2.13 5.82
N LYS A 8 7.23 -2.92 6.54
CA LYS A 8 7.16 -3.04 8.01
C LYS A 8 7.44 -1.72 8.71
N GLU A 9 8.50 -1.03 8.30
CA GLU A 9 8.85 0.30 8.84
C GLU A 9 7.72 1.31 8.59
N VAL A 10 7.21 1.39 7.36
CA VAL A 10 6.10 2.28 7.00
C VAL A 10 4.85 1.95 7.82
N SER A 11 4.54 0.66 7.99
CA SER A 11 3.40 0.21 8.80
C SER A 11 3.54 0.64 10.26
N LEU A 12 4.72 0.46 10.85
CA LEU A 12 4.96 0.86 12.23
C LEU A 12 4.91 2.39 12.39
N ASN A 13 5.55 3.13 11.50
CA ASN A 13 5.67 4.58 11.58
C ASN A 13 4.37 5.32 11.28
N ASP A 14 3.62 4.88 10.27
CA ASP A 14 2.44 5.60 9.77
C ASP A 14 1.12 5.07 10.36
N PHE A 15 1.07 3.80 10.78
CA PHE A 15 -0.15 3.18 11.33
C PHE A 15 -0.03 2.79 12.80
N GLY A 16 1.18 2.81 13.37
CA GLY A 16 1.43 2.30 14.71
C GLY A 16 1.21 0.78 14.86
N LYS A 17 1.19 0.04 13.75
CA LYS A 17 0.80 -1.38 13.69
C LYS A 17 1.83 -2.20 12.92
N PRO A 18 2.15 -3.43 13.36
CA PRO A 18 3.10 -4.26 12.64
C PRO A 18 2.48 -4.84 11.35
N PHE A 19 3.27 -4.87 10.28
CA PHE A 19 2.97 -5.68 9.10
C PHE A 19 3.63 -7.05 9.26
N LEU A 20 2.82 -8.11 9.28
CA LEU A 20 3.28 -9.47 9.63
C LEU A 20 3.52 -10.37 8.41
N HIS A 21 3.13 -9.89 7.22
CA HIS A 21 3.22 -10.66 5.98
C HIS A 21 4.42 -10.19 5.14
N GLN A 22 4.49 -10.64 3.89
CA GLN A 22 5.55 -10.26 2.94
C GLN A 22 5.04 -9.28 1.88
N ALA A 23 5.95 -8.45 1.40
CA ALA A 23 5.75 -7.58 0.26
C ALA A 23 6.74 -7.92 -0.87
N ILE A 24 6.24 -8.01 -2.11
CA ILE A 24 6.98 -8.53 -3.26
C ILE A 24 6.94 -7.53 -4.43
N TRP A 25 8.05 -7.41 -5.16
CA TRP A 25 8.08 -6.67 -6.42
C TRP A 25 7.41 -7.46 -7.53
N ASN A 26 6.30 -6.94 -8.07
CA ASN A 26 5.58 -7.57 -9.16
C ASN A 26 5.62 -6.72 -10.44
N LYS A 27 6.47 -7.12 -11.39
CA LYS A 27 6.62 -6.47 -12.71
C LYS A 27 5.39 -6.62 -13.62
N ARG A 28 4.45 -7.52 -13.30
CA ARG A 28 3.23 -7.75 -14.08
C ARG A 28 2.14 -6.71 -13.79
N LEU A 29 2.26 -5.93 -12.72
CA LEU A 29 1.35 -4.82 -12.44
C LEU A 29 1.54 -3.72 -13.49
N ARG A 30 0.49 -3.45 -14.28
CA ARG A 30 0.54 -2.46 -15.37
C ARG A 30 -0.15 -1.14 -15.02
N SER A 31 -1.36 -1.21 -14.43
CA SER A 31 -2.22 -0.06 -14.18
C SER A 31 -2.36 0.33 -12.70
N THR A 32 -1.82 -0.48 -11.80
CA THR A 32 -1.84 -0.22 -10.34
C THR A 32 -0.42 -0.09 -9.80
N GLY A 33 -0.27 0.74 -8.78
CA GLY A 33 0.99 0.90 -8.06
C GLY A 33 1.25 -0.21 -7.05
N GLY A 34 0.19 -0.81 -6.51
CA GLY A 34 0.25 -1.96 -5.61
C GLY A 34 -1.00 -2.83 -5.67
N ARG A 35 -0.99 -3.93 -4.92
CA ARG A 35 -2.14 -4.81 -4.72
C ARG A 35 -2.04 -5.58 -3.41
N PHE A 36 -3.08 -5.47 -2.59
CA PHE A 36 -3.33 -6.35 -1.44
C PHE A 36 -4.08 -7.64 -1.83
N PHE A 37 -3.67 -8.76 -1.24
CA PHE A 37 -4.30 -10.07 -1.41
C PHE A 37 -4.92 -10.55 -0.08
N PRO A 38 -6.25 -10.42 0.12
CA PRO A 38 -6.90 -10.79 1.38
C PRO A 38 -6.70 -12.25 1.81
N LYS A 39 -6.61 -13.17 0.84
CA LYS A 39 -6.45 -14.61 1.11
C LYS A 39 -5.09 -14.96 1.73
N THR A 40 -4.04 -14.22 1.40
CA THR A 40 -2.66 -14.53 1.79
C THR A 40 -2.01 -13.45 2.65
N GLY A 41 -2.62 -12.26 2.74
CA GLY A 41 -2.09 -11.12 3.49
C GLY A 41 -0.92 -10.40 2.80
N HIS A 42 -0.45 -10.88 1.64
CA HIS A 42 0.70 -10.31 0.96
C HIS A 42 0.37 -9.04 0.17
N LEU A 43 1.40 -8.21 -0.03
CA LEU A 43 1.34 -6.99 -0.84
C LEU A 43 2.25 -7.12 -2.06
N ASP A 44 1.70 -6.86 -3.24
CA ASP A 44 2.51 -6.67 -4.44
C ASP A 44 2.71 -5.19 -4.70
N PHE A 45 3.91 -4.81 -5.14
CA PHE A 45 4.22 -3.45 -5.57
C PHE A 45 4.83 -3.42 -6.97
N ASN A 46 4.43 -2.41 -7.74
CA ASN A 46 4.98 -2.19 -9.07
C ASN A 46 6.35 -1.49 -8.95
N PRO A 47 7.46 -2.14 -9.35
CA PRO A 47 8.79 -1.54 -9.24
C PRO A 47 8.96 -0.26 -10.06
N LYS A 48 8.12 -0.04 -11.09
CA LYS A 48 8.14 1.21 -11.86
C LYS A 48 7.72 2.42 -11.03
N ILE A 49 6.80 2.27 -10.07
CA ILE A 49 6.37 3.39 -9.23
C ILE A 49 7.54 3.94 -8.42
N ALA A 50 8.31 3.06 -7.78
CA ALA A 50 9.48 3.44 -7.02
C ALA A 50 10.55 4.11 -7.90
N LYS A 51 10.72 3.64 -9.14
CA LYS A 51 11.72 4.16 -10.08
C LYS A 51 11.32 5.49 -10.73
N GLU A 52 10.06 5.64 -11.13
CA GLU A 52 9.59 6.77 -11.96
C GLU A 52 9.08 7.95 -11.13
N PHE A 53 8.48 7.68 -9.96
CA PHE A 53 7.85 8.72 -9.14
C PHE A 53 8.58 9.00 -7.81
N GLY A 54 9.64 8.24 -7.54
CA GLY A 54 10.50 8.44 -6.38
C GLY A 54 9.93 7.94 -5.05
N PRO A 55 10.69 8.11 -3.96
CA PRO A 55 10.42 7.48 -2.66
C PRO A 55 9.16 8.00 -1.97
N HIS A 56 8.82 9.29 -2.15
CA HIS A 56 7.63 9.88 -1.51
C HIS A 56 6.34 9.26 -2.05
N ILE A 57 6.17 9.25 -3.38
CA ILE A 57 5.01 8.62 -4.03
C ILE A 57 4.96 7.12 -3.77
N PHE A 58 6.13 6.47 -3.72
CA PHE A 58 6.19 5.07 -3.35
C PHE A 58 5.69 4.83 -1.92
N ARG A 59 6.08 5.66 -0.94
CA ARG A 59 5.55 5.58 0.44
C ARG A 59 4.03 5.76 0.46
N GLN A 60 3.48 6.71 -0.29
CA GLN A 60 2.03 6.91 -0.39
C GLN A 60 1.31 5.72 -1.03
N THR A 61 1.96 5.02 -1.97
CA THR A 61 1.46 3.77 -2.55
C THR A 61 1.49 2.62 -1.53
N VAL A 62 2.55 2.51 -0.73
CA VAL A 62 2.63 1.53 0.37
C VAL A 62 1.56 1.78 1.42
N ARG A 63 1.35 3.04 1.82
CA ARG A 63 0.27 3.45 2.74
C ARG A 63 -1.11 3.02 2.22
N HIS A 64 -1.37 3.20 0.92
CA HIS A 64 -2.61 2.75 0.31
C HIS A 64 -2.86 1.25 0.52
N GLU A 65 -1.88 0.42 0.18
CA GLU A 65 -2.01 -1.02 0.32
C GLU A 65 -2.09 -1.46 1.79
N LEU A 66 -1.38 -0.77 2.69
CA LEU A 66 -1.46 -1.01 4.13
C LEU A 66 -2.83 -0.62 4.71
N CYS A 67 -3.53 0.38 4.15
CA CYS A 67 -4.91 0.67 4.54
C CYS A 67 -5.82 -0.53 4.29
N HIS A 68 -5.71 -1.16 3.11
CA HIS A 68 -6.47 -2.39 2.81
C HIS A 68 -6.11 -3.51 3.79
N TYR A 69 -4.81 -3.70 4.01
CA TYR A 69 -4.28 -4.75 4.88
C TYR A 69 -4.82 -4.64 6.30
N HIS A 70 -4.63 -3.48 6.96
CA HIS A 70 -5.00 -3.32 8.37
C HIS A 70 -6.51 -3.39 8.57
N LEU A 71 -7.28 -2.72 7.70
CA LEU A 71 -8.73 -2.76 7.80
C LEU A 71 -9.30 -4.16 7.58
N PHE A 72 -8.70 -4.96 6.68
CA PHE A 72 -9.10 -6.34 6.48
C PHE A 72 -8.88 -7.19 7.74
N PHE A 73 -7.69 -7.14 8.34
CA PHE A 73 -7.39 -7.90 9.55
C PHE A 73 -8.12 -7.39 10.80
N GLU A 74 -8.58 -6.14 10.79
CA GLU A 74 -9.47 -5.56 11.81
C GLU A 74 -10.95 -5.91 11.61
N GLY A 75 -11.32 -6.57 10.51
CA GLY A 75 -12.72 -6.85 10.17
C GLY A 75 -13.53 -5.60 9.81
N ARG A 76 -12.88 -4.53 9.34
CA ARG A 76 -13.47 -3.23 8.97
C ARG A 76 -13.61 -3.08 7.46
N GLY A 77 -14.28 -2.00 7.03
CA GLY A 77 -14.47 -1.70 5.61
C GLY A 77 -13.17 -1.33 4.90
N TYR A 78 -12.51 -2.29 4.26
CA TYR A 78 -11.21 -2.12 3.61
C TYR A 78 -11.30 -1.69 2.13
N GLN A 79 -12.48 -1.68 1.50
CA GLN A 79 -12.61 -1.35 0.08
C GLN A 79 -12.67 0.16 -0.13
N HIS A 80 -12.30 0.65 -1.33
CA HIS A 80 -12.32 2.09 -1.67
C HIS A 80 -13.68 2.79 -1.51
N LYS A 81 -14.77 2.02 -1.51
CA LYS A 81 -16.12 2.53 -1.30
C LYS A 81 -16.41 2.82 0.18
N ASP A 82 -15.74 2.11 1.07
CA ASP A 82 -16.01 2.11 2.51
C ASP A 82 -15.51 3.38 3.17
N LYS A 83 -16.24 3.83 4.19
CA LYS A 83 -15.89 5.05 4.95
C LYS A 83 -14.58 4.86 5.72
N ASP A 84 -14.40 3.70 6.35
CA ASP A 84 -13.19 3.35 7.11
C ASP A 84 -11.93 3.49 6.26
N PHE A 85 -11.95 2.96 5.03
CA PHE A 85 -10.84 3.10 4.09
C PHE A 85 -10.52 4.55 3.78
N LYS A 86 -11.54 5.37 3.46
CA LYS A 86 -11.34 6.79 3.12
C LYS A 86 -10.74 7.56 4.30
N THR A 87 -11.28 7.35 5.50
CA THR A 87 -10.81 8.01 6.72
C THR A 87 -9.37 7.60 7.06
N LEU A 88 -9.05 6.31 6.98
CA LEU A 88 -7.69 5.85 7.28
C LEU A 88 -6.69 6.34 6.24
N LEU A 89 -7.05 6.30 4.95
CA LEU A 89 -6.18 6.76 3.85
C LEU A 89 -5.83 8.24 3.99
N GLU A 90 -6.81 9.07 4.35
CA GLU A 90 -6.60 10.50 4.61
C GLU A 90 -5.68 10.73 5.83
N ALA A 91 -5.90 9.98 6.93
CA ALA A 91 -5.10 10.11 8.15
C ALA A 91 -3.61 9.78 7.95
N VAL A 92 -3.29 8.88 7.01
CA VAL A 92 -1.91 8.49 6.71
C VAL A 92 -1.31 9.19 5.50
N ASP A 93 -2.01 10.18 4.92
CA ASP A 93 -1.60 10.85 3.66
C ASP A 93 -1.24 9.82 2.56
N GLY A 94 -2.19 8.92 2.27
CA GLY A 94 -2.07 7.92 1.22
C GLY A 94 -2.71 8.37 -0.10
N LEU A 95 -2.16 7.92 -1.23
CA LEU A 95 -2.75 8.21 -2.54
C LEU A 95 -3.94 7.29 -2.79
N ARG A 96 -5.10 7.85 -3.17
CA ARG A 96 -6.28 7.02 -3.52
C ARG A 96 -6.11 6.28 -4.85
N TYR A 97 -5.38 6.86 -5.78
CA TYR A 97 -5.10 6.26 -7.09
C TYR A 97 -3.61 6.40 -7.41
N ALA A 98 -3.05 5.40 -8.08
CA ALA A 98 -1.68 5.49 -8.58
C ALA A 98 -1.57 6.68 -9.55
N PRO A 99 -0.45 7.44 -9.51
CA PRO A 99 -0.25 8.54 -10.44
C PRO A 99 -0.21 8.00 -11.87
N LYS A 100 -0.86 8.73 -12.78
CA LYS A 100 -0.85 8.38 -14.20
C LYS A 100 0.53 8.73 -14.78
N ASN A 101 1.15 7.79 -15.48
CA ASN A 101 2.30 8.12 -16.31
C ASN A 101 1.85 9.18 -17.34
N LYS A 102 2.55 10.33 -17.36
CA LYS A 102 2.45 11.25 -18.48
C LYS A 102 2.98 10.48 -19.70
N ARG A 103 2.10 10.25 -20.66
CA ARG A 103 2.47 9.68 -21.97
C ARG A 103 3.39 10.64 -22.69
#